data_AF-A0A5D8Q9D2-F1
#
_entry.id   AF-A0A5D8Q9D2-F1
#
_cell.length_a   1.000
_cell.length_b   1.000
_cell.length_c   1.000
_cell.angle_alpha   90.00
_cell.angle_beta   90.00
_cell.angle_gamma   90.00
#
_symmetry.space_group_name_H-M   'P 1'
#
loop_
_entity.id
_entity.type
_entity.pdbx_description
1 polymer ?
#
loop_
_entity_poly.entity_id
_entity_poly.type
_entity_poly.pdbx_seq_one_letter_code
_entity_poly.pdbx_strand_id
1 'polypeptide(L)'
;MRATNLIKRRPSLYNEEFEKLIDTVREVLNILSELHDKKEIFTGDLERILRVMTNITGYLYDKYGKYRKADEEVKTMVTNLYNPVVREEGIKEGIRKGKISDIENAIRVKFDRLPEDLKEKIENIKNEEKLNELLITVIKSDSIDEVYKKI
;
A
#
# COMPACT_ATOMS: atom_id res chain seq x y z
N MET A 1 -19.41 -29.39 -44.91
CA MET A 1 -18.51 -29.69 -43.77
C MET A 1 -17.46 -28.56 -43.57
N ARG A 2 -17.90 -27.31 -43.29
CA ARG A 2 -17.00 -26.15 -43.06
C ARG A 2 -17.34 -25.30 -41.83
N ALA A 3 -18.55 -25.40 -41.28
CA ALA A 3 -18.97 -24.60 -40.12
C ALA A 3 -18.40 -25.09 -38.77
N THR A 4 -18.14 -26.39 -38.62
CA THR A 4 -17.73 -26.99 -37.34
C THR A 4 -16.29 -26.65 -36.92
N ASN A 5 -15.42 -26.31 -37.88
CA ASN A 5 -14.03 -25.89 -37.60
C ASN A 5 -13.91 -24.42 -37.16
N LEU A 6 -14.87 -23.56 -37.50
CA LEU A 6 -14.85 -22.14 -37.09
C LEU A 6 -15.28 -21.96 -35.62
N ILE A 7 -16.16 -22.84 -35.12
CA ILE A 7 -16.69 -22.77 -33.75
C ILE A 7 -15.66 -23.30 -32.73
N LYS A 8 -14.85 -24.31 -33.08
CA LYS A 8 -13.77 -24.82 -32.22
C LYS A 8 -12.54 -23.91 -32.14
N ARG A 9 -12.26 -23.11 -33.18
CA ARG A 9 -11.08 -22.21 -33.22
C ARG A 9 -11.23 -20.93 -32.39
N ARG A 10 -12.45 -20.42 -32.20
CA ARG A 10 -12.65 -19.16 -31.44
C ARG A 10 -12.17 -19.28 -29.98
N PRO A 11 -12.59 -20.28 -29.19
CA PRO A 11 -12.13 -20.41 -27.80
C PRO A 11 -10.62 -20.60 -27.66
N SER A 12 -9.97 -21.32 -28.59
CA SER A 12 -8.52 -21.54 -28.55
C SER A 12 -7.73 -20.27 -28.88
N LEU A 13 -8.18 -19.48 -29.87
CA LEU A 13 -7.59 -18.18 -30.20
C LEU A 13 -7.73 -17.18 -29.04
N TYR A 14 -8.89 -17.14 -28.37
CA TYR A 14 -9.06 -16.28 -27.20
C TYR A 14 -8.10 -16.66 -26.06
N ASN A 15 -7.88 -17.95 -25.82
CA ASN A 15 -6.93 -18.40 -24.80
C ASN A 15 -5.49 -17.98 -25.15
N GLU A 16 -5.06 -18.16 -26.40
CA GLU A 16 -3.72 -17.74 -26.84
C GLU A 16 -3.49 -16.23 -26.68
N GLU A 17 -4.49 -15.40 -26.99
CA GLU A 17 -4.38 -13.95 -26.81
C GLU A 17 -4.37 -13.54 -25.32
N PHE A 18 -5.05 -14.28 -24.45
CA PHE A 18 -4.98 -14.05 -23.01
C PHE A 18 -3.63 -14.48 -22.40
N GLU A 19 -3.05 -15.59 -22.85
CA GLU A 19 -1.70 -15.99 -22.43
C GLU A 19 -0.66 -14.94 -22.85
N LYS A 20 -0.74 -14.43 -24.09
CA LYS A 20 0.11 -13.31 -24.54
C LYS A 20 -0.06 -12.05 -23.69
N LEU A 21 -1.29 -11.75 -23.27
CA LEU A 21 -1.55 -10.62 -22.37
C LEU A 21 -0.87 -10.84 -21.01
N ILE A 22 -0.95 -12.04 -20.43
CA ILE A 22 -0.27 -12.39 -19.18
C ILE A 22 1.25 -12.23 -19.33
N ASP A 23 1.83 -12.73 -20.42
CA ASP A 23 3.27 -12.60 -20.71
C ASP A 23 3.69 -11.13 -20.85
N THR A 24 2.88 -10.32 -21.55
CA THR A 24 3.11 -8.88 -21.70
C THR A 24 3.05 -8.16 -20.34
N VAL A 25 2.07 -8.50 -19.50
CA VAL A 25 1.98 -7.96 -18.14
C VAL A 25 3.24 -8.32 -17.34
N ARG A 26 3.71 -9.57 -17.42
CA ARG A 26 4.92 -10.02 -16.73
C ARG A 26 6.16 -9.24 -17.16
N GLU A 27 6.33 -9.02 -18.46
CA GLU A 27 7.44 -8.22 -19.00
C GLU A 27 7.40 -6.77 -18.48
N VAL A 28 6.22 -6.14 -18.49
CA VAL A 28 6.04 -4.79 -17.95
C VAL A 28 6.39 -4.74 -16.46
N LEU A 29 5.94 -5.72 -15.66
CA LEU A 29 6.26 -5.78 -14.24
C LEU A 29 7.77 -5.92 -13.98
N ASN A 30 8.48 -6.70 -14.80
CA ASN A 30 9.94 -6.83 -14.71
C ASN A 30 10.64 -5.49 -15.00
N ILE A 31 10.23 -4.80 -16.08
CA ILE A 31 10.78 -3.47 -16.43
C ILE A 31 10.54 -2.49 -15.28
N LEU A 32 9.33 -2.47 -14.72
CA LEU A 32 9.00 -1.58 -13.60
C LEU A 32 9.82 -1.89 -12.34
N SER A 33 10.08 -3.17 -12.05
CA SER A 33 10.98 -3.59 -10.97
C SER A 33 12.39 -3.04 -11.19
N GLU A 34 12.94 -3.21 -12.40
CA GLU A 34 14.29 -2.72 -12.71
C GLU A 34 14.40 -1.19 -12.62
N LEU A 35 13.40 -0.46 -13.12
CA LEU A 35 13.38 0.99 -13.04
C LEU A 35 13.31 1.47 -11.60
N HIS A 36 12.56 0.76 -10.74
CA HIS A 36 12.45 1.06 -9.32
C HIS A 36 13.77 0.78 -8.59
N ASP A 37 14.39 -0.37 -8.85
CA ASP A 37 15.69 -0.77 -8.27
C ASP A 37 16.81 0.21 -8.66
N LYS A 38 16.80 0.69 -9.91
CA LYS A 38 17.72 1.72 -10.41
C LYS A 38 17.39 3.14 -9.91
N LYS A 39 16.30 3.32 -9.15
CA LYS A 39 15.78 4.61 -8.67
C LYS A 39 15.42 5.57 -9.81
N GLU A 40 15.13 5.05 -10.99
CA GLU A 40 14.65 5.82 -12.14
C GLU A 40 13.15 6.15 -11.99
N ILE A 41 12.41 5.31 -11.27
CA ILE A 41 11.06 5.61 -10.78
C ILE A 41 10.99 5.46 -9.26
N PHE A 42 10.17 6.26 -8.59
CA PHE A 42 9.94 6.13 -7.15
C PHE A 42 8.78 5.19 -6.85
N THR A 43 8.68 4.72 -5.62
CA THR A 43 7.60 3.81 -5.16
C THR A 43 6.20 4.35 -5.47
N GLY A 44 6.01 5.67 -5.41
CA GLY A 44 4.72 6.29 -5.76
C GLY A 44 4.37 6.22 -7.25
N ASP A 45 5.38 6.22 -8.13
CA ASP A 45 5.16 6.08 -9.57
C ASP A 45 4.89 4.62 -9.94
N LEU A 46 5.68 3.70 -9.38
CA LEU A 46 5.46 2.26 -9.48
C LEU A 46 4.01 1.90 -9.09
N GLU A 47 3.55 2.37 -7.94
CA GLU A 47 2.19 2.15 -7.45
C GLU A 47 1.12 2.62 -8.45
N ARG A 48 1.24 3.83 -8.98
CA ARG A 48 0.27 4.40 -9.91
C ARG A 48 0.18 3.57 -11.18
N ILE A 49 1.32 3.13 -11.70
CA ILE A 49 1.38 2.28 -12.90
C ILE A 49 0.74 0.92 -12.62
N LEU A 50 1.07 0.27 -11.50
CA LEU A 50 0.47 -1.01 -11.11
C LEU A 50 -1.06 -0.93 -10.93
N ARG A 51 -1.57 0.21 -10.44
CA ARG A 51 -3.02 0.46 -10.35
C ARG A 51 -3.67 0.58 -11.71
N VAL A 52 -3.04 1.31 -12.64
CA VAL A 52 -3.53 1.41 -14.03
C VAL A 52 -3.53 0.02 -14.68
N MET A 53 -2.47 -0.77 -14.51
CA MET A 53 -2.37 -2.13 -15.04
C MET A 53 -3.50 -3.01 -14.51
N THR A 54 -3.71 -3.05 -13.19
CA THR A 54 -4.79 -3.84 -12.57
C THR A 54 -6.16 -3.45 -13.10
N ASN A 55 -6.42 -2.16 -13.33
CA ASN A 55 -7.69 -1.68 -13.86
C ASN A 55 -7.91 -2.11 -15.32
N ILE A 56 -6.87 -1.99 -16.17
CA ILE A 56 -6.94 -2.39 -17.57
C ILE A 56 -7.18 -3.89 -17.67
N THR A 57 -6.38 -4.71 -16.97
CA THR A 57 -6.51 -6.16 -17.02
C THR A 57 -7.84 -6.61 -16.43
N GLY A 58 -8.27 -6.03 -15.31
CA GLY A 58 -9.56 -6.32 -14.70
C GLY A 58 -10.74 -6.04 -15.64
N TYR A 59 -10.73 -4.90 -16.33
CA TYR A 59 -11.76 -4.58 -17.33
C TYR A 59 -11.76 -5.56 -18.51
N LEU A 60 -10.58 -5.91 -19.03
CA LEU A 60 -10.45 -6.84 -20.15
C LEU A 60 -10.95 -8.24 -19.78
N TYR A 61 -10.64 -8.73 -18.58
CA TYR A 61 -11.10 -10.03 -18.13
C TYR A 61 -12.61 -10.06 -17.87
N ASP A 62 -13.16 -9.02 -17.22
CA ASP A 62 -14.61 -8.92 -16.95
C ASP A 62 -15.44 -8.84 -18.24
N LYS A 63 -14.98 -8.04 -19.22
CA LYS A 63 -15.71 -7.82 -20.48
C LYS A 63 -15.59 -8.96 -21.48
N TYR A 64 -14.47 -9.68 -21.50
CA TYR A 64 -14.17 -10.65 -22.56
C TYR A 64 -14.00 -12.10 -22.08
N GLY A 65 -14.10 -12.42 -20.78
CA GLY A 65 -13.76 -13.75 -20.26
C GLY A 65 -14.60 -14.30 -19.11
N LYS A 66 -15.02 -15.57 -19.22
CA LYS A 66 -15.35 -16.46 -18.08
C LYS A 66 -14.08 -16.93 -17.33
N TYR A 67 -13.04 -16.10 -17.24
CA TYR A 67 -11.68 -16.54 -16.89
C TYR A 67 -11.16 -15.85 -15.63
N ARG A 68 -11.77 -16.20 -14.49
CA ARG A 68 -11.29 -15.81 -13.16
C ARG A 68 -9.80 -16.11 -12.92
N LYS A 69 -9.26 -17.16 -13.53
CA LYS A 69 -7.86 -17.60 -13.33
C LYS A 69 -6.82 -16.59 -13.83
N ALA A 70 -7.05 -15.93 -14.97
CA ALA A 70 -6.10 -14.97 -15.53
C ALA A 70 -6.09 -13.64 -14.73
N ASP A 71 -7.26 -13.22 -14.25
CA ASP A 71 -7.38 -12.09 -13.31
C ASP A 71 -6.69 -12.39 -11.97
N GLU A 72 -6.87 -13.60 -11.44
CA GLU A 72 -6.17 -14.06 -10.23
C GLU A 72 -4.64 -14.09 -10.43
N GLU A 73 -4.14 -14.55 -11.58
CA GLU A 73 -2.70 -14.59 -11.86
C GLU A 73 -2.07 -13.19 -11.91
N VAL A 74 -2.68 -12.24 -12.64
CA VAL A 74 -2.19 -10.86 -12.70
C VAL A 74 -2.20 -10.21 -11.32
N LYS A 75 -3.26 -10.42 -10.52
CA LYS A 75 -3.31 -9.92 -9.13
C LYS A 75 -2.20 -10.49 -8.27
N THR A 76 -1.87 -11.77 -8.42
CA THR A 76 -0.73 -12.39 -7.73
C THR A 76 0.59 -11.78 -8.15
N MET A 77 0.84 -11.56 -9.45
CA MET A 77 2.08 -10.93 -9.91
C MET A 77 2.24 -9.51 -9.37
N VAL A 78 1.17 -8.70 -9.42
CA VAL A 78 1.17 -7.34 -8.87
C VAL A 78 1.47 -7.38 -7.37
N THR A 79 0.81 -8.27 -6.62
CA THR A 79 1.00 -8.39 -5.16
C THR A 79 2.42 -8.82 -4.79
N ASN A 80 3.04 -9.71 -5.58
CA ASN A 80 4.41 -10.16 -5.36
C ASN A 80 5.44 -9.06 -5.61
N LEU A 81 5.22 -8.23 -6.63
CA LEU A 81 6.08 -7.09 -6.91
C LEU A 81 5.86 -5.97 -5.88
N TYR A 82 4.62 -5.72 -5.51
CA TYR A 82 4.23 -4.66 -4.59
C TYR A 82 2.93 -5.03 -3.88
N ASN A 83 3.01 -5.24 -2.57
CA ASN A 83 1.82 -5.52 -1.77
C ASN A 83 1.19 -4.20 -1.28
N PRO A 84 0.04 -3.78 -1.83
CA PRO A 84 -0.60 -2.52 -1.47
C PRO A 84 -1.03 -2.50 0.00
N VAL A 85 -1.45 -3.65 0.56
CA VAL A 85 -1.88 -3.76 1.97
C VAL A 85 -0.70 -3.48 2.90
N VAL A 86 0.44 -4.13 2.66
CA VAL A 86 1.65 -3.93 3.48
C VAL A 86 2.11 -2.47 3.43
N ARG A 87 2.03 -1.80 2.29
CA ARG A 87 2.38 -0.39 2.23
C ARG A 87 1.37 0.49 2.94
N GLU A 88 0.07 0.28 2.77
CA GLU A 88 -0.94 1.06 3.50
C GLU A 88 -0.73 0.95 5.01
N GLU A 89 -0.42 -0.25 5.51
CA GLU A 89 -0.01 -0.47 6.89
C GLU A 89 1.28 0.28 7.23
N GLY A 90 2.29 0.21 6.37
CA GLY A 90 3.55 0.94 6.54
C GLY A 90 3.39 2.47 6.57
N ILE A 91 2.51 3.03 5.74
CA ILE A 91 2.17 4.47 5.73
C ILE A 91 1.46 4.84 7.02
N LYS A 92 0.44 4.08 7.42
CA LYS A 92 -0.30 4.32 8.68
C LYS A 92 0.64 4.27 9.88
N GLU A 93 1.53 3.27 9.93
CA GLU A 93 2.53 3.15 10.98
C GLU A 93 3.57 4.28 10.93
N GLY A 94 4.00 4.70 9.75
CA GLY A 94 4.88 5.86 9.56
C GLY A 94 4.27 7.16 10.08
N ILE A 95 3.01 7.43 9.74
CA ILE A 95 2.25 8.58 10.24
C ILE A 95 2.13 8.52 11.77
N ARG A 96 1.79 7.35 12.32
CA ARG A 96 1.68 7.14 13.77
C ARG A 96 3.00 7.43 14.48
N LYS A 97 4.11 6.87 13.99
CA LYS A 97 5.46 7.13 14.52
C LYS A 97 5.86 8.60 14.42
N GLY A 98 5.51 9.26 13.32
CA GLY A 98 5.70 10.71 13.17
C GLY A 98 5.01 11.50 14.28
N LYS A 99 3.72 11.21 14.55
CA LYS A 99 2.98 11.87 15.63
C LYS A 99 3.56 11.60 17.01
N ILE A 100 4.01 10.37 17.28
CA ILE A 100 4.70 10.04 18.53
C ILE A 100 5.96 10.89 18.67
N SER A 101 6.79 10.97 17.62
CA SER A 101 7.99 11.81 17.62
C SER A 101 7.66 13.28 17.87
N ASP A 102 6.58 13.81 17.29
CA ASP A 102 6.15 15.20 17.51
C ASP A 102 5.73 15.44 18.96
N ILE A 103 4.99 14.51 19.57
CA ILE A 103 4.58 14.58 20.99
C ILE A 103 5.81 14.53 21.90
N GLU A 104 6.72 13.57 21.68
CA GLU A 104 7.95 13.46 22.46
C GLU A 104 8.78 14.74 22.39
N ASN A 105 8.94 15.30 21.19
CA ASN A 105 9.68 16.54 21.00
C ASN A 105 8.98 17.72 21.67
N ALA A 106 7.65 17.81 21.59
CA ALA A 106 6.90 18.84 22.29
C ALA A 106 7.08 18.75 23.82
N ILE A 107 7.05 17.54 24.38
CA ILE A 107 7.30 17.32 25.83
C ILE A 107 8.73 17.73 26.19
N ARG A 108 9.73 17.28 25.42
CA ARG A 108 11.15 17.61 25.66
C ARG A 108 11.38 19.12 25.63
N VAL A 109 10.82 19.82 24.63
CA VAL A 109 10.99 21.28 24.47
C VAL A 109 10.25 22.05 25.56
N LYS A 110 9.06 21.61 25.95
CA LYS A 110 8.22 22.35 26.88
C LYS A 110 8.60 22.15 28.36
N PHE A 111 9.03 20.94 28.72
CA PHE A 111 9.30 20.56 30.10
C PHE A 111 10.76 20.23 30.37
N ASP A 112 11.64 20.42 29.38
CA ASP A 112 13.09 20.15 29.43
C ASP A 112 13.45 18.69 29.82
N ARG A 113 12.50 17.76 29.66
CA ARG A 113 12.69 16.33 29.94
C ARG A 113 11.62 15.48 29.26
N LEU A 114 11.92 14.20 29.09
CA LEU A 114 10.94 13.16 28.75
C LEU A 114 11.25 11.93 29.62
N PRO A 115 10.43 11.62 30.64
CA PRO A 115 10.56 10.40 31.42
C PRO A 115 10.37 9.16 30.54
N GLU A 116 11.18 8.12 30.74
CA GLU A 116 11.14 6.92 29.90
C GLU A 116 9.80 6.18 30.02
N ASP A 117 9.19 6.16 31.21
CA ASP A 117 7.87 5.57 31.43
C ASP A 117 6.76 6.32 30.66
N LEU A 118 6.89 7.65 30.52
CA LEU A 118 5.95 8.43 29.71
C LEU A 118 6.15 8.15 28.22
N LYS A 119 7.41 8.05 27.78
CA LYS A 119 7.75 7.68 26.40
C LYS A 119 7.15 6.32 26.03
N GLU A 120 7.35 5.30 26.86
CA GLU A 120 6.77 3.97 26.64
C GLU A 120 5.24 4.02 26.57
N LYS A 121 4.58 4.82 27.43
CA LYS A 121 3.12 4.99 27.38
C LYS A 121 2.67 5.62 26.06
N ILE A 122 3.41 6.61 25.53
CA ILE A 122 3.10 7.26 24.25
C ILE A 122 3.29 6.29 23.09
N GLU A 123 4.40 5.54 23.07
CA GLU A 123 4.71 4.57 22.00
C GLU A 123 3.66 3.48 21.86
N ASN A 124 3.04 3.09 22.99
CA ASN A 124 1.98 2.08 23.06
C ASN A 124 0.60 2.59 22.59
N ILE A 125 0.43 3.89 22.31
CA ILE A 125 -0.82 4.41 21.76
C ILE A 125 -0.94 4.01 20.28
N LYS A 126 -1.94 3.17 19.99
CA LYS A 126 -2.27 2.73 18.62
C LYS A 126 -3.27 3.64 17.91
N ASN A 127 -4.12 4.33 18.67
CA ASN A 127 -5.18 5.17 18.12
C ASN A 127 -4.62 6.55 17.75
N GLU A 128 -4.79 6.94 16.48
CA GLU A 128 -4.28 8.19 15.93
C GLU A 128 -4.98 9.44 16.49
N GLU A 129 -6.28 9.37 16.78
CA GLU A 129 -7.03 10.48 17.38
C GLU A 129 -6.54 10.74 18.82
N LYS A 130 -6.31 9.67 19.59
CA LYS A 130 -5.73 9.78 20.95
C LYS A 130 -4.34 10.45 20.92
N LEU A 131 -3.52 10.17 19.89
CA LEU A 131 -2.24 10.87 19.71
C LEU A 131 -2.44 12.37 19.43
N ASN A 132 -3.39 12.75 18.57
CA ASN A 132 -3.70 14.15 18.31
C ASN A 132 -4.18 14.89 19.57
N GLU A 133 -5.09 14.27 20.33
CA GLU A 133 -5.59 14.81 21.61
C GLU A 133 -4.48 14.98 22.63
N LEU A 134 -3.56 14.00 22.69
CA LEU A 134 -2.41 14.06 23.58
C LEU A 134 -1.47 15.20 23.19
N LEU A 135 -1.19 15.40 21.90
CA LEU A 135 -0.39 16.53 21.43
C LEU A 135 -1.00 17.87 21.86
N ILE A 136 -2.31 18.04 21.69
CA ILE A 136 -3.04 19.24 22.14
C ILE A 136 -2.91 19.40 23.66
N THR A 137 -3.01 18.31 24.41
CA THR A 137 -2.86 18.31 25.87
C THR A 137 -1.47 18.79 26.27
N VAL A 138 -0.41 18.24 25.67
CA VAL A 138 0.98 18.67 25.92
C VAL A 138 1.14 20.17 25.66
N ILE A 139 0.61 20.67 24.54
CA ILE A 139 0.67 22.09 24.18
C ILE A 139 -0.05 22.98 25.20
N LYS A 140 -1.14 22.49 25.81
CA LYS A 140 -1.95 23.27 26.77
C LYS A 140 -1.55 23.12 28.23
N SER A 141 -0.87 22.03 28.60
CA SER A 141 -0.54 21.73 29.99
C SER A 141 0.61 22.55 30.53
N ASP A 142 0.50 23.06 31.76
CA ASP A 142 1.57 23.85 32.38
C ASP A 142 2.62 22.97 33.07
N SER A 143 2.30 21.69 33.27
CA SER A 143 3.20 20.71 33.90
C SER A 143 3.12 19.34 33.23
N ILE A 144 4.20 18.56 33.35
CA ILE A 144 4.23 17.19 32.84
C ILE A 144 3.25 16.27 33.58
N ASP A 145 2.94 16.56 34.85
CA ASP A 145 2.00 15.78 35.67
C ASP A 145 0.56 15.85 35.12
N GLU A 146 0.19 16.94 34.44
CA GLU A 146 -1.08 17.03 33.74
C GLU A 146 -1.14 16.13 32.51
N VAL A 147 -0.02 16.00 31.79
CA VAL A 147 0.10 15.07 30.66
C VAL A 147 -0.06 13.63 31.15
N TYR A 148 0.57 13.29 32.27
CA TYR A 148 0.41 11.98 32.91
C TYR A 148 -1.03 11.62 33.27
N LYS A 149 -1.87 12.60 33.66
CA LYS A 149 -3.28 12.36 34.00
C LYS A 149 -4.15 12.04 32.78
N LYS A 150 -3.63 12.22 31.57
CA LYS A 150 -4.39 12.12 30.31
C LYS A 150 -3.98 10.93 29.45
N ILE A 151 -2.99 10.15 29.85
CA ILE A 151 -2.46 9.04 29.07
C ILE A 151 -2.90 7.67 29.57
#